data_AF-A0A812PHQ6-F1
#
_entry.id   AF-A0A812PHQ6-F1
#
_cell.length_a   1.000
_cell.length_b   1.000
_cell.length_c   1.000
_cell.angle_alpha   90.00
_cell.angle_beta   90.00
_cell.angle_gamma   90.00
#
_symmetry.space_group_name_H-M   'P 1'
#
loop_
_entity.id
_entity.type
_entity.pdbx_description
1 polymer ?
#
loop_
_entity_poly.entity_id
_entity_poly.type
_entity_poly.pdbx_seq_one_letter_code
_entity_poly.pdbx_strand_id
1 'polypeptide(L)'
;MSEDVRAAVGKMSRVLRIAKDRANTQFGKVRERAKRFSLSGSQAAASASQSGQPLNEALPADLDKVRQLTDLGFSEVAARHALRACDGRLDLAGQWLLDEGNADEVLAAEVAAQEAGSHRSVPRTSESAALAVGGRARVSGLQNAAVLNGAEVLLQKWDEASRRWIVSMPDGTVKSIRPQNLDPLYAEQSTARAPDAAEDHFDADGERSYLDREELKTLARTMLESTTEPGGQPPGTDEVLEALSESDLLELIDGLSRDPSRTGSTGTQARPMATEAQSPSRDEMPAAAAVRPDADTARKLVELEHEEARLKSLAKAQAEKAEELEAREAALRQAESELERRRLEKSEQSAQPEAALPMRVPFVVPKESVEEPSPTSIALEAERADLQRLREEVEAAAKDLELRQEAAQRSAEERELQLLEEESAQMKLASSLKDEEARLRLQRRSLGMLQQAILKAADRPSHGGYVEHTMNDDAEPAEGQDVLEVEHARGDEAERAALHDPTDDDEVWDLDWSAVEHRE
;
A
#
# COMPACT_ATOMS: atom_id res chain seq x y z
N MET A 1 -29.38 -23.01 35.93
CA MET A 1 -27.98 -23.25 35.53
C MET A 1 -27.55 -24.58 36.12
N SER A 2 -27.22 -25.55 35.28
CA SER A 2 -26.81 -26.90 35.70
C SER A 2 -25.50 -26.85 36.49
N GLU A 3 -25.30 -27.85 37.35
CA GLU A 3 -24.05 -28.00 38.13
C GLU A 3 -22.81 -28.04 37.23
N ASP A 4 -22.95 -28.53 36.00
CA ASP A 4 -21.88 -28.56 34.99
C ASP A 4 -21.40 -27.16 34.58
N VAL A 5 -22.30 -26.19 34.46
CA VAL A 5 -21.92 -24.79 34.13
C VAL A 5 -21.14 -24.17 35.29
N ARG A 6 -21.54 -24.47 36.53
CA ARG A 6 -20.83 -23.97 37.73
C ARG A 6 -19.44 -24.59 37.85
N ALA A 7 -19.30 -25.87 37.52
CA ALA A 7 -18.02 -26.56 37.47
C ALA A 7 -17.10 -26.02 36.35
N ALA A 8 -17.64 -25.72 35.17
CA ALA A 8 -16.91 -25.13 34.06
C ALA A 8 -16.39 -23.72 34.40
N VAL A 9 -17.23 -22.87 34.98
CA VAL A 9 -16.83 -21.51 35.43
C VAL A 9 -15.74 -21.58 36.51
N GLY A 10 -15.80 -22.57 37.41
CA GLY A 10 -14.77 -22.83 38.41
C GLY A 10 -13.41 -23.21 37.80
N LYS A 11 -13.41 -24.06 36.76
CA LYS A 11 -12.19 -24.45 36.03
C LYS A 11 -11.60 -23.25 35.27
N MET A 12 -12.44 -22.49 34.57
CA MET A 12 -12.04 -21.28 33.83
C MET A 12 -11.39 -20.23 34.76
N SER A 13 -11.99 -20.00 35.94
CA SER A 13 -11.44 -19.09 36.94
C SER A 13 -10.07 -19.52 37.48
N ARG A 14 -9.80 -20.82 37.54
CA ARG A 14 -8.51 -21.36 37.98
C ARG A 14 -7.43 -21.15 36.92
N VAL A 15 -7.77 -21.39 35.65
CA VAL A 15 -6.89 -21.15 34.50
C VAL A 15 -6.52 -19.66 34.40
N LEU A 16 -7.50 -18.77 34.52
CA LEU A 16 -7.26 -17.32 34.51
C LEU A 16 -6.35 -16.85 35.65
N ARG A 17 -6.45 -17.46 36.83
CA ARG A 17 -5.57 -17.14 37.97
C ARG A 17 -4.12 -17.56 37.71
N ILE A 18 -3.92 -18.76 37.17
CA ILE A 18 -2.59 -19.27 36.79
C ILE A 18 -1.97 -18.42 35.67
N ALA A 19 -2.75 -18.04 34.66
CA ALA A 19 -2.29 -17.17 33.58
C ALA A 19 -1.88 -15.78 34.11
N LYS A 20 -2.65 -15.21 35.03
CA LYS A 20 -2.36 -13.92 35.66
C LYS A 20 -1.08 -13.96 36.51
N ASP A 21 -0.86 -15.03 37.26
CA ASP A 21 0.36 -15.19 38.07
C ASP A 21 1.61 -15.41 37.18
N ARG A 22 1.45 -16.11 36.05
CA ARG A 22 2.50 -16.28 35.04
C ARG A 22 2.85 -14.97 34.33
N ALA A 23 1.85 -14.13 34.01
CA ALA A 23 2.07 -12.80 33.46
C ALA A 23 2.81 -11.90 34.47
N ASN A 24 2.36 -11.85 35.73
CA ASN A 24 2.99 -11.03 36.76
C ASN A 24 4.45 -11.44 37.05
N THR A 25 4.77 -12.74 36.98
CA THR A 25 6.16 -13.22 37.13
C THR A 25 7.04 -12.89 35.93
N GLN A 26 6.50 -12.86 34.71
CA GLN A 26 7.24 -12.39 33.54
C GLN A 26 7.49 -10.87 33.57
N PHE A 27 6.49 -10.07 33.91
CA PHE A 27 6.66 -8.61 34.04
C PHE A 27 7.60 -8.22 35.19
N GLY A 28 7.63 -8.99 36.28
CA GLY A 28 8.58 -8.79 37.37
C GLY A 28 10.05 -8.97 36.93
N LYS A 29 10.33 -9.97 36.10
CA LYS A 29 11.67 -10.24 35.57
C LYS A 29 12.13 -9.17 34.58
N VAL A 30 11.23 -8.68 33.72
CA VAL A 30 11.52 -7.58 32.79
C VAL A 30 11.83 -6.29 33.55
N ARG A 31 11.08 -5.99 34.63
CA ARG A 31 11.30 -4.81 35.46
C ARG A 31 12.59 -4.85 36.28
N GLU A 32 13.01 -6.04 36.75
CA GLU A 32 14.33 -6.26 37.38
C GLU A 32 15.47 -6.04 36.37
N ARG A 33 15.32 -6.53 35.14
CA ARG A 33 16.32 -6.36 34.07
C ARG A 33 16.45 -4.90 33.64
N ALA A 34 15.34 -4.16 33.55
CA ALA A 34 15.33 -2.72 33.29
C ALA A 34 15.97 -1.90 34.44
N LYS A 35 15.79 -2.31 35.71
CA LYS A 35 16.45 -1.65 36.85
C LYS A 35 17.96 -1.87 36.88
N ARG A 36 18.46 -3.04 36.46
CA ARG A 36 19.91 -3.28 36.34
C ARG A 36 20.54 -2.50 35.19
N PHE A 37 19.81 -2.34 34.08
CA PHE A 37 20.25 -1.48 32.97
C PHE A 37 20.30 0.01 33.37
N SER A 38 19.34 0.47 34.17
CA SER A 38 19.29 1.87 34.63
C SER A 38 20.39 2.25 35.63
N LEU A 39 20.96 1.31 36.39
CA LEU A 39 22.00 1.59 37.38
C LEU A 39 23.43 1.42 36.83
N SER A 40 23.61 0.69 35.72
CA SER A 40 24.92 0.49 35.08
C SER A 40 25.26 1.53 34.01
N GLY A 41 24.27 2.26 33.45
CA GLY A 41 24.50 3.21 32.36
C GLY A 41 24.82 4.66 32.77
N SER A 42 24.74 5.00 34.05
CA SER A 42 24.75 6.41 34.50
C SER A 42 26.13 7.04 34.70
N GLN A 43 27.25 6.32 34.52
CA GLN A 43 28.60 6.90 34.69
C GLN A 43 29.45 6.99 33.42
N ALA A 44 29.02 6.41 32.28
CA ALA A 44 29.75 6.49 31.02
C ALA A 44 29.08 7.40 29.96
N ALA A 45 27.80 7.76 30.12
CA ALA A 45 27.01 8.46 29.10
C ALA A 45 26.97 10.00 29.23
N ALA A 46 27.74 10.62 30.13
CA ALA A 46 27.71 12.06 30.33
C ALA A 46 28.59 12.88 29.35
N SER A 47 29.29 12.23 28.41
CA SER A 47 30.25 12.91 27.53
C SER A 47 29.97 12.81 26.02
N ALA A 48 28.90 12.14 25.57
CA ALA A 48 28.68 11.88 24.13
C ALA A 48 27.38 12.44 23.52
N SER A 49 26.44 12.98 24.31
CA SER A 49 25.14 13.43 23.78
C SER A 49 25.08 14.94 23.55
N GLN A 50 25.86 15.45 22.58
CA GLN A 50 25.62 16.74 21.92
C GLN A 50 26.06 16.68 20.45
N SER A 51 25.31 16.00 19.58
CA SER A 51 25.29 16.31 18.13
C SER A 51 24.09 15.64 17.45
N GLY A 52 22.89 16.20 17.65
CA GLY A 52 21.70 15.85 16.89
C GLY A 52 21.67 16.53 15.53
N GLN A 53 22.44 16.05 14.55
CA GLN A 53 22.21 16.36 13.14
C GLN A 53 22.16 15.07 12.31
N PRO A 54 21.14 14.88 11.44
CA PRO A 54 21.16 13.82 10.44
C PRO A 54 22.12 14.21 9.31
N LEU A 55 23.42 14.02 9.52
CA LEU A 55 24.44 14.13 8.48
C LEU A 55 24.35 12.90 7.57
N ASN A 56 23.54 13.00 6.52
CA ASN A 56 23.46 12.01 5.43
C ASN A 56 24.55 12.25 4.35
N GLU A 57 25.59 13.03 4.68
CA GLU A 57 26.78 13.21 3.87
C GLU A 57 27.91 12.33 4.43
N ALA A 58 27.84 11.04 4.13
CA ALA A 58 28.99 10.15 4.30
C ALA A 58 30.12 10.66 3.40
N LEU A 59 31.25 11.05 4.00
CA LEU A 59 32.45 11.43 3.28
C LEU A 59 32.88 10.27 2.34
N PRO A 60 33.27 10.54 1.09
CA PRO A 60 33.58 9.50 0.09
C PRO A 60 34.71 8.55 0.51
N ALA A 61 35.54 8.94 1.49
CA ALA A 61 36.62 8.11 2.04
C ALA A 61 36.14 6.87 2.81
N ASP A 62 34.86 6.78 3.15
CA ASP A 62 34.31 5.62 3.89
C ASP A 62 33.85 4.49 2.97
N LEU A 63 33.63 4.74 1.67
CA LEU A 63 33.17 3.71 0.74
C LEU A 63 34.19 2.60 0.51
N ASP A 64 35.49 2.92 0.44
CA ASP A 64 36.54 1.92 0.27
C ASP A 64 36.68 1.01 1.49
N LYS A 65 36.49 1.57 2.69
CA LYS A 65 36.52 0.82 3.95
C LYS A 65 35.29 -0.07 4.11
N VAL A 66 34.12 0.44 3.71
CA VAL A 66 32.89 -0.36 3.66
C VAL A 66 33.08 -1.55 2.73
N ARG A 67 33.62 -1.34 1.52
CA ARG A 67 33.95 -2.43 0.59
C ARG A 67 34.90 -3.46 1.19
N GLN A 68 35.97 -3.02 1.86
CA GLN A 68 36.91 -3.94 2.52
C GLN A 68 36.24 -4.82 3.59
N LEU A 69 35.33 -4.26 4.41
CA LEU A 69 34.56 -5.05 5.38
C LEU A 69 33.54 -5.96 4.68
N THR A 70 32.94 -5.52 3.58
CA THR A 70 32.03 -6.36 2.78
C THR A 70 32.74 -7.52 2.10
N ASP A 71 33.97 -7.33 1.62
CA ASP A 71 34.82 -8.40 1.06
C ASP A 71 35.21 -9.44 2.13
N LEU A 72 35.22 -9.06 3.41
CA LEU A 72 35.39 -9.97 4.55
C LEU A 72 34.09 -10.70 4.94
N GLY A 73 32.97 -10.42 4.28
CA GLY A 73 31.69 -11.11 4.45
C GLY A 73 30.67 -10.40 5.34
N PHE A 74 30.94 -9.17 5.80
CA PHE A 74 29.97 -8.39 6.56
C PHE A 74 28.97 -7.67 5.64
N SER A 75 27.72 -7.49 6.10
CA SER A 75 26.74 -6.72 5.32
C SER A 75 27.18 -5.26 5.16
N GLU A 76 26.82 -4.63 4.04
CA GLU A 76 27.18 -3.22 3.77
C GLU A 76 26.64 -2.27 4.86
N VAL A 77 25.48 -2.59 5.41
CA VAL A 77 24.83 -1.82 6.48
C VAL A 77 25.59 -1.97 7.79
N ALA A 78 25.92 -3.21 8.17
CA ALA A 78 26.72 -3.51 9.36
C ALA A 78 28.11 -2.84 9.28
N ALA A 79 28.76 -2.92 8.13
CA ALA A 79 30.05 -2.27 7.88
C ALA A 79 29.97 -0.74 8.03
N ARG A 80 28.94 -0.09 7.49
CA ARG A 80 28.71 1.36 7.66
C ARG A 80 28.36 1.75 9.09
N HIS A 81 27.66 0.89 9.82
CA HIS A 81 27.31 1.13 11.22
C HIS A 81 28.55 1.01 12.10
N ALA A 82 29.32 -0.06 11.96
CA ALA A 82 30.56 -0.30 12.69
C ALA A 82 31.62 0.78 12.43
N LEU A 83 31.77 1.22 11.18
CA LEU A 83 32.67 2.33 10.84
C LEU A 83 32.23 3.64 11.51
N ARG A 84 30.92 3.91 11.62
CA ARG A 84 30.42 5.08 12.36
C ARG A 84 30.69 4.96 13.86
N ALA A 85 30.49 3.78 14.45
CA ALA A 85 30.78 3.52 15.86
C ALA A 85 32.28 3.62 16.20
N CYS A 86 33.16 3.39 15.22
CA CYS A 86 34.62 3.36 15.40
C CYS A 86 35.36 4.58 14.81
N ASP A 87 34.66 5.68 14.52
CA ASP A 87 35.20 6.90 13.91
C ASP A 87 35.94 6.65 12.58
N GLY A 88 35.44 5.73 11.78
CA GLY A 88 35.97 5.37 10.46
C GLY A 88 37.27 4.54 10.49
N ARG A 89 37.66 3.97 11.64
CA ARG A 89 38.84 3.09 11.75
C ARG A 89 38.48 1.64 11.40
N LEU A 90 39.07 1.11 10.33
CA LEU A 90 38.77 -0.22 9.79
C LEU A 90 39.04 -1.36 10.79
N ASP A 91 40.21 -1.35 11.44
CA ASP A 91 40.63 -2.44 12.33
C ASP A 91 39.68 -2.58 13.53
N LEU A 92 39.26 -1.44 14.10
CA LEU A 92 38.32 -1.42 15.21
C LEU A 92 36.91 -1.77 14.77
N ALA A 93 36.48 -1.34 13.58
CA ALA A 93 35.18 -1.72 13.03
C ALA A 93 35.09 -3.24 12.81
N GLY A 94 36.17 -3.87 12.33
CA GLY A 94 36.24 -5.33 12.19
C GLY A 94 36.16 -6.04 13.55
N GLN A 95 36.87 -5.55 14.56
CA GLN A 95 36.80 -6.13 15.90
C GLN A 95 35.45 -5.88 16.59
N TRP A 96 34.82 -4.72 16.35
CA TRP A 96 33.49 -4.38 16.85
C TRP A 96 32.40 -5.28 16.28
N LEU A 97 32.48 -5.61 14.98
CA LEU A 97 31.55 -6.53 14.30
C LEU A 97 31.68 -7.99 14.78
N LEU A 98 32.84 -8.39 15.31
CA LEU A 98 33.09 -9.74 15.81
C LEU A 98 32.71 -9.91 17.30
N ASP A 99 32.43 -8.82 18.01
CA ASP A 99 32.04 -8.87 19.41
C ASP A 99 30.53 -9.18 19.53
N GLU A 100 30.21 -10.30 20.19
CA GLU A 100 28.82 -10.74 20.43
C GLU A 100 28.00 -9.70 21.19
N GLY A 101 28.63 -8.84 21.99
CA GLY A 101 27.97 -7.76 22.71
C GLY A 101 27.30 -6.71 21.80
N ASN A 102 27.74 -6.60 20.54
CA ASN A 102 27.23 -5.63 19.57
C ASN A 102 26.27 -6.23 18.54
N ALA A 103 25.98 -7.54 18.61
CA ALA A 103 25.15 -8.24 17.63
C ALA A 103 23.73 -7.65 17.52
N ASP A 104 23.14 -7.25 18.65
CA ASP A 104 21.81 -6.64 18.70
C ASP A 104 21.77 -5.28 17.98
N GLU A 105 22.83 -4.48 18.09
CA GLU A 105 22.94 -3.17 17.43
C GLU A 105 23.14 -3.34 15.92
N VAL A 106 23.92 -4.33 15.49
CA VAL A 106 24.09 -4.68 14.08
C VAL A 106 22.74 -5.09 13.47
N LEU A 107 22.00 -5.97 14.14
CA LEU A 107 20.70 -6.43 13.66
C LEU A 107 19.69 -5.27 13.60
N ALA A 108 19.67 -4.41 14.62
CA ALA A 108 18.79 -3.24 14.62
C ALA A 108 19.11 -2.28 13.48
N ALA A 109 20.40 -2.05 13.19
CA ALA A 109 20.83 -1.24 12.06
C ALA A 109 20.44 -1.86 10.70
N GLU A 110 20.53 -3.18 10.57
CA GLU A 110 20.08 -3.91 9.37
C GLU A 110 18.57 -3.82 9.16
N VAL A 111 17.77 -4.03 10.21
CA VAL A 111 16.30 -3.90 10.15
C VAL A 111 15.91 -2.47 9.78
N ALA A 112 16.51 -1.46 10.43
CA ALA A 112 16.26 -0.06 10.11
C ALA A 112 16.64 0.29 8.66
N ALA A 113 17.72 -0.30 8.13
CA ALA A 113 18.10 -0.12 6.74
C ALA A 113 17.20 -0.89 5.76
N GLN A 114 16.66 -2.04 6.14
CA GLN A 114 15.65 -2.75 5.36
C GLN A 114 14.34 -1.98 5.32
N GLU A 115 13.90 -1.40 6.44
CA GLU A 115 12.72 -0.54 6.49
C GLU A 115 12.95 0.74 5.65
N ALA A 116 14.09 1.40 5.80
CA ALA A 116 14.44 2.57 5.01
C ALA A 116 14.66 2.25 3.51
N GLY A 117 15.12 1.04 3.18
CA GLY A 117 15.35 0.56 1.82
C GLY A 117 14.10 0.05 1.13
N SER A 118 13.15 -0.52 1.87
CA SER A 118 11.83 -0.94 1.40
C SER A 118 11.00 0.26 0.92
N HIS A 119 11.23 1.44 1.50
CA HIS A 119 10.67 2.70 1.02
C HIS A 119 11.44 3.34 -0.16
N ARG A 120 12.56 2.76 -0.61
CA ARG A 120 13.42 3.33 -1.67
C ARG A 120 13.68 2.41 -2.86
N SER A 121 13.14 1.20 -2.88
CA SER A 121 13.08 0.43 -4.12
C SER A 121 12.05 1.06 -5.05
N VAL A 122 12.55 1.71 -6.11
CA VAL A 122 11.78 2.12 -7.29
C VAL A 122 10.77 1.03 -7.64
N PRO A 123 9.45 1.28 -7.54
CA PRO A 123 8.48 0.37 -8.09
C PRO A 123 8.66 0.41 -9.60
N ARG A 124 9.34 -0.59 -10.16
CA ARG A 124 9.08 -1.03 -11.54
C ARG A 124 7.81 -1.88 -11.55
N THR A 125 6.74 -1.31 -11.02
CA THR A 125 5.39 -1.78 -11.25
C THR A 125 4.75 -0.64 -12.00
N SER A 126 4.73 -0.80 -13.32
CA SER A 126 3.82 -0.11 -14.20
C SER A 126 2.40 -0.43 -13.75
N GLU A 127 1.96 0.17 -12.64
CA GLU A 127 0.56 0.26 -12.29
C GLU A 127 -0.05 1.10 -13.39
N SER A 128 -0.58 0.37 -14.37
CA SER A 128 -1.27 0.88 -15.53
C SER A 128 -2.20 1.99 -15.05
N ALA A 129 -1.93 3.24 -15.45
CA ALA A 129 -2.96 4.25 -15.44
C ALA A 129 -4.19 3.59 -16.04
N ALA A 130 -5.26 3.49 -15.25
CA ALA A 130 -6.42 2.70 -15.63
C ALA A 130 -6.90 3.17 -17.01
N LEU A 131 -6.69 2.33 -18.02
CA LEU A 131 -7.13 2.62 -19.38
C LEU A 131 -8.64 2.87 -19.30
N ALA A 132 -9.06 4.08 -19.64
CA ALA A 132 -10.45 4.49 -19.56
C ALA A 132 -11.05 4.63 -20.95
N VAL A 133 -12.34 4.34 -21.09
CA VAL A 133 -13.08 4.62 -22.31
C VAL A 133 -13.00 6.12 -22.62
N GLY A 134 -12.67 6.46 -23.87
CA GLY A 134 -12.41 7.83 -24.32
C GLY A 134 -10.97 8.30 -24.13
N GLY A 135 -10.15 7.56 -23.37
CA GLY A 135 -8.73 7.87 -23.17
C GLY A 135 -7.92 7.71 -24.45
N ARG A 136 -6.81 8.46 -24.53
CA ARG A 136 -5.79 8.27 -25.57
C ARG A 136 -4.70 7.36 -25.04
N ALA A 137 -4.23 6.45 -25.88
CA ALA A 137 -3.12 5.56 -25.56
C ALA A 137 -2.19 5.44 -26.77
N ARG A 138 -0.94 5.05 -26.53
CA ARG A 138 0.02 4.69 -27.56
C ARG A 138 0.16 3.18 -27.60
N VAL A 139 0.06 2.60 -28.78
CA VAL A 139 0.26 1.16 -28.93
C VAL A 139 1.74 0.84 -28.80
N SER A 140 2.10 -0.16 -28.00
CA SER A 140 3.48 -0.61 -27.79
C SER A 140 3.57 -2.14 -27.66
N GLY A 141 4.77 -2.69 -27.85
CA GLY A 141 5.05 -4.11 -27.59
C GLY A 141 4.37 -5.15 -28.50
N LEU A 142 3.70 -4.77 -29.60
CA LEU A 142 3.11 -5.75 -30.54
C LEU A 142 4.20 -6.39 -31.40
N GLN A 143 4.33 -7.73 -31.34
CA GLN A 143 5.31 -8.49 -32.15
C GLN A 143 4.80 -8.73 -33.57
N ASN A 144 3.55 -9.20 -33.73
CA ASN A 144 2.99 -9.57 -35.03
C ASN A 144 2.52 -8.37 -35.87
N ALA A 145 2.41 -7.19 -35.26
CA ALA A 145 1.95 -5.97 -35.91
C ALA A 145 2.84 -4.79 -35.48
N ALA A 146 4.16 -4.98 -35.55
CA ALA A 146 5.14 -3.99 -35.11
C ALA A 146 4.96 -2.60 -35.76
N VAL A 147 4.35 -2.55 -36.94
CA VAL A 147 4.01 -1.30 -37.66
C VAL A 147 3.02 -0.41 -36.92
N LEU A 148 2.26 -0.97 -35.97
CA LEU A 148 1.32 -0.21 -35.12
C LEU A 148 1.97 0.30 -33.85
N ASN A 149 3.17 -0.17 -33.48
CA ASN A 149 3.85 0.34 -32.29
C ASN A 149 4.23 1.81 -32.52
N GLY A 150 3.90 2.65 -31.55
CA GLY A 150 4.03 4.10 -31.63
C GLY A 150 2.78 4.82 -32.12
N ALA A 151 1.78 4.11 -32.66
CA ALA A 151 0.54 4.74 -33.11
C ALA A 151 -0.33 5.16 -31.91
N GLU A 152 -0.87 6.37 -31.99
CA GLU A 152 -1.82 6.89 -31.00
C GLU A 152 -3.24 6.42 -31.34
N VAL A 153 -3.96 5.96 -30.33
CA VAL A 153 -5.28 5.36 -30.46
C VAL A 153 -6.23 5.90 -29.41
N LEU A 154 -7.51 5.94 -29.75
CA LEU A 154 -8.61 6.26 -28.83
C LEU A 154 -9.25 4.98 -28.32
N LEU A 155 -9.32 4.82 -27.00
CA LEU A 155 -9.94 3.67 -26.35
C LEU A 155 -11.47 3.80 -26.49
N GLN A 156 -12.13 2.93 -27.26
CA GLN A 156 -13.60 3.01 -27.41
C GLN A 156 -14.34 2.20 -26.35
N LYS A 157 -13.96 0.94 -26.14
CA LYS A 157 -14.59 0.08 -25.13
C LYS A 157 -13.70 -1.09 -24.75
N TRP A 158 -13.87 -1.58 -23.54
CA TRP A 158 -13.32 -2.85 -23.12
C TRP A 158 -14.21 -3.99 -23.61
N ASP A 159 -13.63 -4.96 -24.33
CA ASP A 159 -14.32 -6.19 -24.70
C ASP A 159 -13.94 -7.30 -23.71
N GLU A 160 -14.84 -7.57 -22.77
CA GLU A 160 -14.64 -8.50 -21.67
C GLU A 160 -14.49 -9.95 -22.16
N ALA A 161 -15.15 -10.32 -23.26
CA ALA A 161 -15.08 -11.66 -23.83
C ALA A 161 -13.68 -12.00 -24.36
N SER A 162 -13.00 -11.01 -24.98
CA SER A 162 -11.66 -11.20 -25.52
C SER A 162 -10.53 -10.71 -24.60
N ARG A 163 -10.88 -10.03 -23.50
CA ARG A 163 -9.97 -9.32 -22.59
C ARG A 163 -9.03 -8.38 -23.36
N ARG A 164 -9.61 -7.58 -24.26
CA ARG A 164 -8.88 -6.63 -25.11
C ARG A 164 -9.65 -5.32 -25.23
N TRP A 165 -8.90 -4.23 -25.37
CA TRP A 165 -9.43 -2.93 -25.69
C TRP A 165 -9.75 -2.84 -27.17
N ILE A 166 -10.97 -2.42 -27.47
CA ILE A 166 -11.35 -1.98 -28.81
C ILE A 166 -10.93 -0.53 -28.94
N VAL A 167 -9.95 -0.30 -29.81
CA VAL A 167 -9.34 1.01 -30.02
C VAL A 167 -9.63 1.52 -31.43
N SER A 168 -9.88 2.82 -31.55
CA SER A 168 -10.01 3.53 -32.82
C SER A 168 -8.68 4.16 -33.18
N MET A 169 -8.15 3.78 -34.33
CA MET A 169 -6.98 4.39 -34.93
C MET A 169 -7.39 5.71 -35.65
N PRO A 170 -6.44 6.63 -35.92
CA PRO A 170 -6.72 7.88 -36.64
C PRO A 170 -7.14 7.68 -38.10
N ASP A 171 -6.87 6.51 -38.69
CA ASP A 171 -7.34 6.13 -40.03
C ASP A 171 -8.80 5.66 -40.04
N GLY A 172 -9.48 5.66 -38.87
CA GLY A 172 -10.84 5.18 -38.69
C GLY A 172 -10.96 3.66 -38.54
N THR A 173 -9.84 2.91 -38.61
CA THR A 173 -9.86 1.47 -38.38
C THR A 173 -9.99 1.14 -36.91
N VAL A 174 -10.76 0.10 -36.61
CA VAL A 174 -11.00 -0.37 -35.24
C VAL A 174 -10.21 -1.65 -35.03
N LYS A 175 -9.43 -1.72 -33.94
CA LYS A 175 -8.58 -2.89 -33.61
C LYS A 175 -8.76 -3.33 -32.16
N SER A 176 -8.51 -4.61 -31.91
CA SER A 176 -8.58 -5.22 -30.57
C SER A 176 -7.17 -5.49 -30.04
N ILE A 177 -6.75 -4.74 -29.01
CA ILE A 177 -5.38 -4.71 -28.46
C ILE A 177 -5.40 -5.05 -26.97
N ARG A 178 -4.39 -5.79 -26.48
CA ARG A 178 -4.29 -6.14 -25.05
C ARG A 178 -3.89 -4.91 -24.22
N PRO A 179 -4.31 -4.81 -22.94
CA PRO A 179 -3.91 -3.71 -22.05
C PRO A 179 -2.39 -3.50 -21.96
N GLN A 180 -1.61 -4.58 -21.90
CA GLN A 180 -0.15 -4.56 -21.78
C GLN A 180 0.56 -3.96 -23.02
N ASN A 181 -0.18 -3.76 -24.10
CA ASN A 181 0.30 -3.19 -25.36
C ASN A 181 -0.20 -1.76 -25.56
N LEU A 182 -0.71 -1.12 -24.52
CA LEU A 182 -1.26 0.22 -24.54
C LEU A 182 -0.61 1.03 -23.42
N ASP A 183 0.19 2.02 -23.81
CA ASP A 183 0.75 3.00 -22.89
C ASP A 183 -0.21 4.18 -22.82
N PRO A 184 -0.83 4.45 -21.66
CA PRO A 184 -1.76 5.57 -21.51
C PRO A 184 -1.02 6.88 -21.81
N LEU A 185 -1.56 7.66 -22.75
CA LEU A 185 -1.08 9.01 -23.02
C LEU A 185 -1.90 9.94 -22.15
N TYR A 186 -1.39 10.23 -20.95
CA TYR A 186 -1.89 11.34 -20.17
C TYR A 186 -1.85 12.59 -21.05
N ALA A 187 -2.98 13.30 -21.11
CA ALA A 187 -3.06 14.58 -21.79
C ALA A 187 -2.29 15.62 -20.97
N GLU A 188 -0.99 15.43 -20.80
CA GLU A 188 -0.14 16.46 -20.23
C GLU A 188 -0.14 17.63 -21.21
N GLN A 189 -0.63 18.78 -20.72
CA GLN A 189 -0.41 20.10 -21.33
C GLN A 189 -1.29 20.49 -22.53
N SER A 190 -2.62 20.50 -22.35
CA SER A 190 -3.44 21.60 -22.90
C SER A 190 -3.72 22.71 -21.88
N THR A 191 -3.12 22.64 -20.68
CA THR A 191 -3.17 23.69 -19.66
C THR A 191 -1.77 24.26 -19.43
N ALA A 192 -1.34 25.19 -20.30
CA ALA A 192 -0.25 26.09 -19.95
C ALA A 192 -0.39 27.47 -20.63
N ARG A 193 -0.69 28.48 -19.79
CA ARG A 193 -0.31 29.91 -19.85
C ARG A 193 -1.36 30.87 -20.45
N ALA A 194 -1.96 31.88 -19.77
CA ALA A 194 -1.71 32.63 -18.51
C ALA A 194 -2.93 33.54 -18.18
N PRO A 195 -2.90 34.49 -17.18
CA PRO A 195 -2.14 34.63 -15.94
C PRO A 195 -3.01 34.80 -14.65
N ASP A 196 -2.32 34.70 -13.51
CA ASP A 196 -2.64 35.22 -12.16
C ASP A 196 -3.65 36.40 -12.08
N ALA A 197 -4.71 36.21 -11.28
CA ALA A 197 -5.07 37.07 -10.15
C ALA A 197 -6.35 36.58 -9.44
N ALA A 198 -6.37 36.78 -8.12
CA ALA A 198 -7.48 36.63 -7.17
C ALA A 198 -7.70 35.23 -6.59
N GLU A 199 -7.15 35.07 -5.39
CA GLU A 199 -7.77 34.24 -4.35
C GLU A 199 -9.23 34.65 -4.18
N ASP A 200 -10.15 33.70 -4.15
CA ASP A 200 -11.37 33.83 -3.34
C ASP A 200 -12.04 32.47 -3.08
N HIS A 201 -12.33 32.29 -1.79
CA HIS A 201 -13.49 31.60 -1.21
C HIS A 201 -14.01 30.32 -1.89
N PHE A 202 -13.54 29.17 -1.40
CA PHE A 202 -14.29 27.90 -1.48
C PHE A 202 -15.19 27.80 -0.24
N ASP A 203 -16.48 28.11 -0.39
CA ASP A 203 -17.51 27.72 0.58
C ASP A 203 -17.99 26.28 0.30
N ALA A 204 -18.32 25.60 1.39
CA ALA A 204 -18.46 24.15 1.53
C ALA A 204 -19.77 23.54 1.00
N ASP A 205 -20.51 24.23 0.13
CA ASP A 205 -21.79 23.73 -0.38
C ASP A 205 -21.67 23.54 -1.90
N GLY A 206 -21.61 22.27 -2.31
CA GLY A 206 -21.42 21.83 -3.69
C GLY A 206 -22.58 22.16 -4.64
N GLU A 207 -22.90 23.43 -4.84
CA GLU A 207 -23.57 23.92 -6.04
C GLU A 207 -22.50 24.37 -7.03
N ARG A 208 -22.45 23.71 -8.20
CA ARG A 208 -21.77 24.27 -9.37
C ARG A 208 -22.39 25.63 -9.64
N SER A 209 -21.66 26.70 -9.32
CA SER A 209 -21.99 28.07 -9.72
C SER A 209 -22.14 28.08 -11.24
N TYR A 210 -23.40 28.07 -11.69
CA TYR A 210 -23.74 28.51 -13.02
C TYR A 210 -23.37 29.99 -13.05
N LEU A 211 -22.42 30.37 -13.90
CA LEU A 211 -22.10 31.78 -14.16
C LEU A 211 -23.41 32.51 -14.42
N ASP A 212 -23.64 33.59 -13.65
CA ASP A 212 -24.87 34.37 -13.79
C ASP A 212 -24.97 34.90 -15.23
N ARG A 213 -26.20 35.08 -15.73
CA ARG A 213 -26.45 35.52 -17.11
C ARG A 213 -25.70 36.81 -17.45
N GLU A 214 -25.53 37.70 -16.47
CA GLU A 214 -24.77 38.95 -16.61
C GLU A 214 -23.26 38.73 -16.74
N GLU A 215 -22.71 37.69 -16.10
CA GLU A 215 -21.32 37.27 -16.24
C GLU A 215 -21.05 36.68 -17.63
N LEU A 216 -22.00 35.87 -18.14
CA LEU A 216 -21.92 35.35 -19.51
C LEU A 216 -21.97 36.47 -20.56
N LYS A 217 -22.83 37.49 -20.36
CA LYS A 217 -22.88 38.66 -21.25
C LYS A 217 -21.59 39.46 -21.23
N THR A 218 -21.00 39.69 -20.06
CA THR A 218 -19.74 40.44 -19.93
C THR A 218 -18.57 39.68 -20.55
N LEU A 219 -18.53 38.35 -20.41
CA LEU A 219 -17.54 37.51 -21.08
C LEU A 219 -17.70 37.55 -22.61
N ALA A 220 -18.93 37.42 -23.12
CA ALA A 220 -19.19 37.51 -24.57
C ALA A 220 -18.80 38.88 -25.14
N ARG A 221 -19.12 39.97 -24.42
CA ARG A 221 -18.77 41.35 -24.80
C ARG A 221 -17.25 41.54 -24.88
N THR A 222 -16.51 41.08 -23.88
CA THR A 222 -15.04 41.19 -23.86
C THR A 222 -14.37 40.38 -24.98
N MET A 223 -14.90 39.19 -25.31
CA MET A 223 -14.40 38.41 -26.45
C MET A 223 -14.69 39.09 -27.81
N LEU A 224 -15.86 39.69 -27.98
CA LEU A 224 -16.18 40.48 -29.19
C LEU A 224 -15.32 41.75 -29.31
N GLU A 225 -15.04 42.42 -28.20
CA GLU A 225 -14.17 43.60 -28.18
C GLU A 225 -12.73 43.26 -28.53
N SER A 226 -12.22 42.11 -28.10
CA SER A 226 -10.85 41.69 -28.43
C SER A 226 -10.65 41.26 -29.90
N THR A 227 -11.73 40.85 -30.58
CA THR A 227 -11.70 40.51 -32.02
C THR A 227 -11.93 41.73 -32.92
N THR A 228 -12.43 42.83 -32.37
CA THR A 228 -12.73 44.04 -33.13
C THR A 228 -11.55 45.02 -33.04
N GLU A 229 -10.96 45.36 -34.18
CA GLU A 229 -9.84 46.32 -34.27
C GLU A 229 -10.17 47.64 -33.52
N PRO A 230 -9.20 48.22 -32.79
CA PRO A 230 -9.41 49.40 -31.96
C PRO A 230 -9.80 50.61 -32.81
N GLY A 231 -11.10 50.91 -32.88
CA GLY A 231 -11.63 52.08 -33.59
C GLY A 231 -13.06 51.97 -34.11
N GLY A 232 -13.70 50.79 -34.06
CA GLY A 232 -15.07 50.61 -34.53
C GLY A 232 -15.93 49.80 -33.56
N GLN A 233 -16.53 50.45 -32.56
CA GLN A 233 -17.56 49.80 -31.76
C GLN A 233 -18.83 49.66 -32.63
N PRO A 234 -19.32 48.44 -32.93
CA PRO A 234 -20.54 48.30 -33.71
C PRO A 234 -21.70 48.86 -32.87
N PRO A 235 -22.48 49.85 -33.36
CA PRO A 235 -23.65 50.30 -32.62
C PRO A 235 -24.66 49.15 -32.54
N GLY A 236 -25.00 48.72 -31.32
CA GLY A 236 -26.05 47.74 -31.06
C GLY A 236 -25.61 46.37 -30.55
N THR A 237 -24.32 46.15 -30.23
CA THR A 237 -23.88 44.85 -29.66
C THR A 237 -24.62 44.49 -28.36
N ASP A 238 -24.96 45.49 -27.55
CA ASP A 238 -25.65 45.27 -26.28
C ASP A 238 -27.11 44.83 -26.46
N GLU A 239 -27.83 45.38 -27.43
CA GLU A 239 -29.20 44.93 -27.74
C GLU A 239 -29.22 43.49 -28.26
N VAL A 240 -28.19 43.10 -29.02
CA VAL A 240 -28.06 41.73 -29.53
C VAL A 240 -27.74 40.76 -28.38
N LEU A 241 -26.80 41.10 -27.49
CA LEU A 241 -26.45 40.25 -26.33
C LEU A 241 -27.62 40.11 -25.33
N GLU A 242 -28.46 41.14 -25.19
CA GLU A 242 -29.68 41.06 -24.37
C GLU A 242 -30.72 40.10 -24.94
N ALA A 243 -30.84 40.04 -26.27
CA ALA A 243 -31.82 39.21 -26.96
C ALA A 243 -31.44 37.71 -26.99
N LEU A 244 -30.18 37.36 -26.75
CA LEU A 244 -29.70 35.97 -26.78
C LEU A 244 -30.09 35.22 -25.50
N SER A 245 -30.41 33.93 -25.64
CA SER A 245 -30.60 33.05 -24.48
C SER A 245 -29.26 32.69 -23.84
N GLU A 246 -29.24 32.19 -22.61
CA GLU A 246 -28.01 31.75 -21.94
C GLU A 246 -27.27 30.66 -22.73
N SER A 247 -28.02 29.75 -23.36
CA SER A 247 -27.45 28.71 -24.22
C SER A 247 -26.78 29.31 -25.46
N ASP A 248 -27.41 30.31 -26.08
CA ASP A 248 -26.83 30.98 -27.26
C ASP A 248 -25.60 31.80 -26.89
N LEU A 249 -25.58 32.42 -25.69
CA LEU A 249 -24.40 33.13 -25.17
C LEU A 249 -23.23 32.16 -24.96
N LEU A 250 -23.47 30.96 -24.40
CA LEU A 250 -22.44 29.94 -24.24
C LEU A 250 -21.91 29.41 -25.58
N GLU A 251 -22.78 29.17 -26.56
CA GLU A 251 -22.34 28.77 -27.90
C GLU A 251 -21.54 29.87 -28.60
N LEU A 252 -21.92 31.13 -28.43
CA LEU A 252 -21.18 32.28 -28.96
C LEU A 252 -19.77 32.35 -28.35
N ILE A 253 -19.65 32.18 -27.03
CA ILE A 253 -18.36 32.19 -26.31
C ILE A 253 -17.47 31.02 -26.76
N ASP A 254 -18.02 29.81 -26.88
CA ASP A 254 -17.25 28.64 -27.38
C ASP A 254 -16.82 28.83 -28.84
N GLY A 255 -17.69 29.42 -29.67
CA GLY A 255 -17.39 29.77 -31.06
C GLY A 255 -16.25 30.78 -31.18
N LEU A 256 -16.25 31.83 -30.36
CA LEU A 256 -15.21 32.86 -30.34
C LEU A 256 -13.89 32.37 -29.75
N SER A 257 -13.94 31.41 -28.82
CA SER A 257 -12.75 30.79 -28.22
C SER A 257 -12.02 29.85 -29.19
N ARG A 258 -12.72 29.32 -30.20
CA ARG A 258 -12.13 28.49 -31.26
C ARG A 258 -11.48 29.38 -32.31
N ASP A 259 -10.26 29.77 -31.99
CA ASP A 259 -9.32 30.56 -32.78
C ASP A 259 -9.46 30.35 -34.33
N PRO A 260 -9.94 31.35 -35.09
CA PRO A 260 -10.14 31.22 -36.54
C PRO A 260 -8.84 31.22 -37.34
N SER A 261 -7.70 31.49 -36.69
CA SER A 261 -6.38 31.61 -37.33
C SER A 261 -5.79 30.29 -37.87
N ARG A 262 -6.45 29.14 -37.64
CA ARG A 262 -5.88 27.82 -37.95
C ARG A 262 -6.30 27.18 -39.29
N THR A 263 -6.99 27.89 -40.19
CA THR A 263 -7.47 27.32 -41.48
C THR A 263 -6.75 27.82 -42.74
N GLY A 264 -5.59 28.45 -42.64
CA GLY A 264 -4.86 28.94 -43.82
C GLY A 264 -3.37 28.60 -43.85
N SER A 265 -2.97 27.41 -44.32
CA SER A 265 -1.69 27.22 -45.02
C SER A 265 -1.56 25.81 -45.63
N THR A 266 -1.97 25.65 -46.88
CA THR A 266 -1.45 24.60 -47.77
C THR A 266 -0.58 25.28 -48.82
N GLY A 267 0.69 25.49 -48.48
CA GLY A 267 1.69 26.13 -49.32
C GLY A 267 2.88 25.22 -49.59
N THR A 268 2.88 24.60 -50.76
CA THR A 268 3.96 23.88 -51.43
C THR A 268 5.29 24.65 -51.45
N GLN A 269 6.41 24.02 -51.06
CA GLN A 269 7.79 24.24 -51.59
C GLN A 269 8.73 23.17 -51.00
N ALA A 270 9.26 22.23 -51.79
CA ALA A 270 10.41 22.34 -52.69
C ALA A 270 11.77 22.09 -51.99
N ARG A 271 12.34 20.93 -52.36
CA ARG A 271 13.72 20.43 -52.20
C ARG A 271 14.77 21.49 -52.60
N PRO A 272 15.99 21.44 -52.03
CA PRO A 272 17.12 21.06 -52.90
C PRO A 272 18.22 20.22 -52.22
N MET A 273 19.09 19.68 -53.09
CA MET A 273 20.23 18.80 -52.82
C MET A 273 21.55 19.56 -52.60
N ALA A 274 22.46 18.86 -51.90
CA ALA A 274 23.93 18.82 -52.02
C ALA A 274 24.77 20.05 -51.66
N THR A 275 25.75 19.86 -50.76
CA THR A 275 27.18 19.82 -51.15
C THR A 275 28.09 19.41 -49.99
N GLU A 276 29.11 18.68 -50.40
CA GLU A 276 30.29 18.12 -49.73
C GLU A 276 31.35 19.22 -49.48
N ALA A 277 32.00 19.24 -48.31
CA ALA A 277 33.32 19.86 -48.11
C ALA A 277 33.96 19.44 -46.79
N GLN A 278 35.28 19.36 -46.83
CA GLN A 278 36.23 18.71 -45.91
C GLN A 278 36.58 19.51 -44.63
N SER A 279 37.09 18.77 -43.65
CA SER A 279 37.65 19.11 -42.31
C SER A 279 38.76 20.19 -42.32
N PRO A 280 39.21 20.76 -41.16
CA PRO A 280 40.08 20.02 -40.21
C PRO A 280 40.01 20.40 -38.70
N SER A 281 40.37 19.39 -37.89
CA SER A 281 41.01 19.38 -36.55
C SER A 281 41.09 20.68 -35.72
N ARG A 282 40.53 20.65 -34.50
CA ARG A 282 40.90 21.54 -33.39
C ARG A 282 40.81 20.83 -32.04
N ASP A 283 41.84 21.08 -31.25
CA ASP A 283 42.26 20.41 -30.03
C ASP A 283 41.21 20.14 -28.95
N GLU A 284 41.37 18.97 -28.34
CA GLU A 284 40.66 18.46 -27.18
C GLU A 284 41.01 19.23 -25.90
N MET A 285 39.99 19.80 -25.26
CA MET A 285 39.97 20.00 -23.80
C MET A 285 38.83 19.15 -23.23
N PRO A 286 39.03 18.42 -22.12
CA PRO A 286 37.96 17.64 -21.52
C PRO A 286 37.00 18.58 -20.79
N ALA A 287 36.01 19.10 -21.51
CA ALA A 287 34.86 19.73 -20.91
C ALA A 287 34.14 18.67 -20.08
N ALA A 288 34.16 18.85 -18.75
CA ALA A 288 33.39 18.04 -17.82
C ALA A 288 31.95 17.96 -18.32
N ALA A 289 31.59 16.80 -18.85
CA ALA A 289 30.27 16.52 -19.37
C ALA A 289 29.30 16.60 -18.19
N ALA A 290 28.66 17.76 -18.02
CA ALA A 290 27.46 17.89 -17.23
C ALA A 290 26.44 16.95 -17.85
N VAL A 291 26.37 15.73 -17.31
CA VAL A 291 25.40 14.70 -17.66
C VAL A 291 24.04 15.32 -17.44
N ARG A 292 23.44 15.77 -18.54
CA ARG A 292 22.06 16.27 -18.52
C ARG A 292 21.21 15.11 -18.02
N PRO A 293 20.45 15.28 -16.92
CA PRO A 293 19.58 14.23 -16.43
C PRO A 293 18.69 13.80 -17.58
N ASP A 294 18.68 12.49 -17.84
CA ASP A 294 17.90 11.88 -18.90
C ASP A 294 16.45 12.34 -18.75
N ALA A 295 15.77 12.68 -19.85
CA ALA A 295 14.42 13.25 -19.79
C ALA A 295 13.44 12.32 -19.04
N ASP A 296 13.73 11.02 -19.05
CA ASP A 296 13.00 10.00 -18.30
C ASP A 296 13.19 10.09 -16.78
N THR A 297 14.33 10.60 -16.30
CA THR A 297 14.55 10.85 -14.86
C THR A 297 13.78 12.07 -14.36
N ALA A 298 13.67 13.12 -15.18
CA ALA A 298 12.89 14.31 -14.83
C ALA A 298 11.38 14.01 -14.73
N ARG A 299 10.86 13.14 -15.61
CA ARG A 299 9.45 12.73 -15.57
C ARG A 299 9.11 11.88 -14.35
N LYS A 300 9.97 10.93 -14.01
CA LYS A 300 9.80 10.10 -12.81
C LYS A 300 9.79 10.92 -11.52
N LEU A 301 10.56 12.02 -11.47
CA LEU A 301 10.53 12.92 -10.32
C LEU A 301 9.18 13.63 -10.17
N VAL A 302 8.60 14.12 -11.27
CA VAL A 302 7.28 14.78 -11.23
C VAL A 302 6.16 13.78 -10.87
N GLU A 303 6.25 12.55 -11.36
CA GLU A 303 5.29 11.49 -11.01
C GLU A 303 5.37 11.12 -9.51
N LEU A 304 6.59 10.98 -8.98
CA LEU A 304 6.80 10.76 -7.55
C LEU A 304 6.29 11.93 -6.71
N GLU A 305 6.48 13.18 -7.15
CA GLU A 305 5.93 14.36 -6.47
C GLU A 305 4.39 14.34 -6.46
N HIS A 306 3.75 13.87 -7.54
CA HIS A 306 2.29 13.75 -7.61
C HIS A 306 1.75 12.61 -6.74
N GLU A 307 2.43 11.46 -6.71
CA GLU A 307 2.08 10.36 -5.81
C GLU A 307 2.26 10.75 -4.35
N GLU A 308 3.33 11.46 -4.02
CA GLU A 308 3.55 11.99 -2.68
C GLU A 308 2.45 13.00 -2.30
N ALA A 309 2.04 13.87 -3.21
CA ALA A 309 0.92 14.78 -3.00
C ALA A 309 -0.41 14.02 -2.79
N ARG A 310 -0.65 12.94 -3.54
CA ARG A 310 -1.84 12.09 -3.40
C ARG A 310 -1.85 11.37 -2.06
N LEU A 311 -0.74 10.77 -1.64
CA LEU A 311 -0.62 10.12 -0.33
C LEU A 311 -0.77 11.12 0.81
N LYS A 312 -0.20 12.33 0.69
CA LYS A 312 -0.42 13.42 1.65
C LYS A 312 -1.89 13.83 1.72
N SER A 313 -2.60 13.90 0.58
CA SER A 313 -4.02 14.23 0.56
C SER A 313 -4.88 13.15 1.24
N LEU A 314 -4.55 11.87 1.04
CA LEU A 314 -5.24 10.74 1.67
C LEU A 314 -4.98 10.71 3.19
N ALA A 315 -3.72 10.91 3.60
CA ALA A 315 -3.37 11.03 5.02
C ALA A 315 -4.07 12.21 5.69
N LYS A 316 -4.19 13.36 5.00
CA LYS A 316 -4.95 14.52 5.48
C LYS A 316 -6.45 14.19 5.63
N ALA A 317 -7.06 13.55 4.64
CA ALA A 317 -8.47 13.14 4.72
C ALA A 317 -8.72 12.11 5.86
N GLN A 318 -7.76 11.22 6.12
CA GLN A 318 -7.83 10.30 7.25
C GLN A 318 -7.72 11.03 8.60
N ALA A 319 -6.85 12.05 8.69
CA ALA A 319 -6.72 12.88 9.89
C ALA A 319 -7.99 13.70 10.15
N GLU A 320 -8.57 14.32 9.12
CA GLU A 320 -9.85 15.05 9.22
C GLU A 320 -10.99 14.13 9.68
N LYS A 321 -11.06 12.91 9.14
CA LYS A 321 -12.06 11.92 9.57
C LYS A 321 -11.84 11.45 11.02
N ALA A 322 -10.59 11.36 11.48
CA ALA A 322 -10.29 11.02 12.86
C ALA A 322 -10.72 12.14 13.82
N GLU A 323 -10.47 13.41 13.45
CA GLU A 323 -10.92 14.57 14.21
C GLU A 323 -12.46 14.67 14.28
N GLU A 324 -13.15 14.37 13.17
CA GLU A 324 -14.62 14.31 13.15
C GLU A 324 -15.17 13.25 14.12
N LEU A 325 -14.54 12.07 14.17
CA LEU A 325 -14.92 11.01 15.10
C LEU A 325 -14.66 11.41 16.56
N GLU A 326 -13.53 12.04 16.85
CA GLU A 326 -13.21 12.54 18.20
C GLU A 326 -14.20 13.63 18.64
N ALA A 327 -14.56 14.56 17.74
CA ALA A 327 -15.57 15.58 17.99
C ALA A 327 -16.95 14.95 18.25
N ARG A 328 -17.31 13.91 17.50
CA ARG A 328 -18.57 13.17 17.70
C ARG A 328 -18.59 12.44 19.05
N GLU A 329 -17.48 11.82 19.47
CA GLU A 329 -17.37 11.22 20.81
C GLU A 329 -17.46 12.27 21.92
N ALA A 330 -16.81 13.43 21.75
CA ALA A 330 -16.87 14.51 22.71
C ALA A 330 -18.30 15.06 22.87
N ALA A 331 -19.04 15.20 21.78
CA ALA A 331 -20.45 15.60 21.79
C ALA A 331 -21.33 14.58 22.54
N LEU A 332 -21.09 13.27 22.34
CA LEU A 332 -21.78 12.22 23.10
C LEU A 332 -21.48 12.30 24.60
N ARG A 333 -20.21 12.50 25.00
CA ARG A 333 -19.85 12.67 26.42
C ARG A 333 -20.51 13.91 27.04
N GLN A 334 -20.62 15.01 26.30
CA GLN A 334 -21.33 16.21 26.77
C GLN A 334 -22.82 15.93 26.96
N ALA A 335 -23.47 15.28 25.99
CA ALA A 335 -24.88 14.90 26.10
C ALA A 335 -25.15 13.97 27.29
N GLU A 336 -24.27 13.01 27.55
CA GLU A 336 -24.34 12.14 28.73
C GLU A 336 -24.23 12.96 30.04
N SER A 337 -23.27 13.87 30.12
CA SER A 337 -23.11 14.73 31.32
C SER A 337 -24.31 15.64 31.56
N GLU A 338 -24.97 16.12 30.50
CA GLU A 338 -26.18 16.94 30.61
C GLU A 338 -27.36 16.11 31.12
N LEU A 339 -27.50 14.87 30.63
CA LEU A 339 -28.52 13.94 31.14
C LEU A 339 -28.30 13.60 32.61
N GLU A 340 -27.05 13.41 33.05
CA GLU A 340 -26.73 13.24 34.47
C GLU A 340 -27.10 14.48 35.29
N ARG A 341 -26.80 15.68 34.80
CA ARG A 341 -27.19 16.94 35.48
C ARG A 341 -28.71 17.04 35.63
N ARG A 342 -29.47 16.74 34.57
CA ARG A 342 -30.94 16.73 34.62
C ARG A 342 -31.48 15.68 35.60
N ARG A 343 -30.82 14.52 35.74
CA ARG A 343 -31.18 13.51 36.75
C ARG A 343 -30.97 14.02 38.16
N LEU A 344 -29.86 14.71 38.42
CA LEU A 344 -29.59 15.33 39.72
C LEU A 344 -30.59 16.44 40.04
N GLU A 345 -30.84 17.36 39.12
CA GLU A 345 -31.86 18.42 39.28
C GLU A 345 -33.25 17.85 39.59
N LYS A 346 -33.66 16.79 38.87
CA LYS A 346 -34.93 16.09 39.12
C LYS A 346 -34.95 15.42 40.50
N SER A 347 -33.83 14.86 40.94
CA SER A 347 -33.70 14.27 42.27
C SER A 347 -33.81 15.34 43.38
N GLU A 348 -33.20 16.51 43.20
CA GLU A 348 -33.28 17.64 44.13
C GLU A 348 -34.70 18.21 44.21
N GLN A 349 -35.40 18.34 43.07
CA GLN A 349 -36.81 18.75 43.04
C GLN A 349 -37.71 17.75 43.77
N SER A 350 -37.43 16.44 43.66
CA SER A 350 -38.16 15.41 44.40
C SER A 350 -37.83 15.36 45.90
N ALA A 351 -36.68 15.90 46.30
CA ALA A 351 -36.22 15.92 47.68
C ALA A 351 -36.67 17.17 48.46
N GLN A 352 -37.39 18.11 47.83
CA GLN A 352 -38.02 19.18 48.58
C GLN A 352 -39.03 18.58 49.55
N PRO A 353 -38.88 18.84 50.86
CA PRO A 353 -39.72 18.23 51.89
C PRO A 353 -41.15 18.67 51.63
N GLU A 354 -42.00 17.70 51.29
CA GLU A 354 -43.44 17.81 51.22
C GLU A 354 -43.90 18.47 52.52
N ALA A 355 -44.12 19.79 52.46
CA ALA A 355 -44.37 20.61 53.63
C ALA A 355 -45.64 20.10 54.29
N ALA A 356 -45.45 19.50 55.47
CA ALA A 356 -46.45 18.88 56.33
C ALA A 356 -47.86 19.43 56.11
N LEU A 357 -48.63 18.73 55.27
CA LEU A 357 -50.05 19.00 55.15
C LEU A 357 -50.72 18.59 56.48
N PRO A 358 -51.54 19.47 57.07
CA PRO A 358 -52.16 19.23 58.36
C PRO A 358 -53.12 18.03 58.30
N MET A 359 -52.94 17.11 59.25
CA MET A 359 -53.78 15.94 59.54
C MET A 359 -55.26 16.20 59.23
N ARG A 360 -55.83 15.42 58.32
CA ARG A 360 -57.28 15.37 58.09
C ARG A 360 -57.82 13.96 58.29
N VAL A 361 -58.48 13.81 59.43
CA VAL A 361 -59.71 13.04 59.76
C VAL A 361 -59.94 11.68 59.06
N PRO A 362 -60.25 10.60 59.80
CA PRO A 362 -60.56 9.29 59.24
C PRO A 362 -61.78 9.32 58.32
N PHE A 363 -61.55 9.11 57.02
CA PHE A 363 -62.60 9.03 56.00
C PHE A 363 -63.02 7.56 55.84
N VAL A 364 -64.33 7.34 56.00
CA VAL A 364 -65.02 6.06 55.85
C VAL A 364 -64.99 5.63 54.39
N VAL A 365 -64.53 4.41 54.14
CA VAL A 365 -64.47 3.74 52.83
C VAL A 365 -65.88 3.58 52.24
N PRO A 366 -66.23 4.27 51.14
CA PRO A 366 -67.42 3.96 50.36
C PRO A 366 -67.10 2.81 49.40
N LYS A 367 -68.05 1.87 49.30
CA LYS A 367 -67.99 0.73 48.39
C LYS A 367 -67.86 1.17 46.92
N GLU A 368 -66.91 0.52 46.25
CA GLU A 368 -66.84 0.20 44.82
C GLU A 368 -67.92 0.86 43.94
N SER A 369 -67.60 2.03 43.41
CA SER A 369 -68.13 2.47 42.12
C SER A 369 -67.00 2.25 41.13
N VAL A 370 -67.29 1.59 40.01
CA VAL A 370 -66.36 1.40 38.89
C VAL A 370 -65.93 2.77 38.39
N GLU A 371 -64.76 3.23 38.81
CA GLU A 371 -64.16 4.50 38.38
C GLU A 371 -63.68 4.35 36.94
N GLU A 372 -64.27 5.12 36.04
CA GLU A 372 -63.75 5.28 34.69
C GLU A 372 -62.31 5.84 34.76
N PRO A 373 -61.38 5.31 33.95
CA PRO A 373 -59.98 5.70 34.01
C PRO A 373 -59.87 7.20 33.77
N SER A 374 -59.23 7.90 34.70
CA SER A 374 -59.03 9.35 34.57
C SER A 374 -58.26 9.64 33.27
N PRO A 375 -58.55 10.77 32.59
CA PRO A 375 -57.91 11.10 31.32
C PRO A 375 -56.37 11.22 31.42
N THR A 376 -55.84 11.45 32.62
CA THR A 376 -54.39 11.47 32.87
C THR A 376 -53.77 10.08 32.87
N SER A 377 -54.49 9.04 33.28
CA SER A 377 -54.05 7.65 33.21
C SER A 377 -53.84 7.22 31.75
N ILE A 378 -54.79 7.59 30.88
CA ILE A 378 -54.76 7.26 29.45
C ILE A 378 -53.55 7.94 28.77
N ALA A 379 -53.26 9.20 29.12
CA ALA A 379 -52.09 9.91 28.58
C ALA A 379 -50.75 9.30 29.01
N LEU A 380 -50.63 8.87 30.27
CA LEU A 380 -49.42 8.21 30.78
C LEU A 380 -49.22 6.82 30.17
N GLU A 381 -50.29 6.08 29.89
CA GLU A 381 -50.22 4.80 29.18
C GLU A 381 -49.75 4.98 27.73
N ALA A 382 -50.21 6.03 27.04
CA ALA A 382 -49.74 6.36 25.70
C ALA A 382 -48.24 6.70 25.69
N GLU A 383 -47.77 7.54 26.62
CA GLU A 383 -46.35 7.89 26.74
C GLU A 383 -45.48 6.65 27.03
N ARG A 384 -45.97 5.71 27.87
CA ARG A 384 -45.28 4.44 28.12
C ARG A 384 -45.20 3.57 26.87
N ALA A 385 -46.26 3.52 26.06
CA ALA A 385 -46.27 2.78 24.81
C ALA A 385 -45.27 3.36 23.79
N ASP A 386 -45.17 4.69 23.70
CA ASP A 386 -44.20 5.35 22.82
C ASP A 386 -42.75 5.13 23.28
N LEU A 387 -42.48 5.19 24.58
CA LEU A 387 -41.16 4.84 25.13
C LEU A 387 -40.79 3.37 24.89
N GLN A 388 -41.76 2.46 24.89
CA GLN A 388 -41.53 1.06 24.53
C GLN A 388 -41.15 0.92 23.05
N ARG A 389 -41.86 1.59 22.14
CA ARG A 389 -41.52 1.60 20.71
C ARG A 389 -40.13 2.14 20.44
N LEU A 390 -39.76 3.27 21.06
CA LEU A 390 -38.41 3.83 20.92
C LEU A 390 -37.32 2.88 21.45
N ARG A 391 -37.59 2.13 22.52
CA ARG A 391 -36.65 1.11 23.01
C ARG A 391 -36.49 -0.04 22.03
N GLU A 392 -37.58 -0.52 21.45
CA GLU A 392 -37.57 -1.57 20.42
C GLU A 392 -36.82 -1.12 19.16
N GLU A 393 -37.02 0.14 18.73
CA GLU A 393 -36.30 0.73 17.60
C GLU A 393 -34.79 0.86 17.87
N VAL A 394 -34.40 1.32 19.05
CA VAL A 394 -32.98 1.41 19.44
C VAL A 394 -32.35 0.02 19.54
N GLU A 395 -33.07 -0.97 20.07
CA GLU A 395 -32.59 -2.35 20.12
C GLU A 395 -32.43 -2.95 18.71
N ALA A 396 -33.37 -2.67 17.80
CA ALA A 396 -33.27 -3.09 16.41
C ALA A 396 -32.09 -2.43 15.68
N ALA A 397 -31.88 -1.13 15.90
CA ALA A 397 -30.74 -0.39 15.34
C ALA A 397 -29.40 -0.90 15.88
N ALA A 398 -29.34 -1.28 17.16
CA ALA A 398 -28.14 -1.86 17.76
C ALA A 398 -27.78 -3.22 17.14
N LYS A 399 -28.79 -4.09 16.92
CA LYS A 399 -28.59 -5.40 16.25
C LYS A 399 -28.14 -5.24 14.79
N ASP A 400 -28.68 -4.26 14.07
CA ASP A 400 -28.27 -3.97 12.69
C ASP A 400 -26.82 -3.45 12.63
N LEU A 401 -26.40 -2.64 13.59
CA LEU A 401 -25.02 -2.17 13.70
C LEU A 401 -24.05 -3.31 14.04
N GLU A 402 -24.42 -4.22 14.94
CA GLU A 402 -23.65 -5.43 15.26
C GLU A 402 -23.48 -6.33 14.02
N LEU A 403 -24.55 -6.55 13.25
CA LEU A 403 -24.49 -7.33 12.00
C LEU A 403 -23.56 -6.68 10.96
N ARG A 404 -23.59 -5.34 10.83
CA ARG A 404 -22.64 -4.62 9.96
C ARG A 404 -21.20 -4.74 10.43
N GLN A 405 -20.95 -4.72 11.74
CA GLN A 405 -19.62 -4.90 12.31
C GLN A 405 -19.08 -6.32 12.05
N GLU A 406 -19.90 -7.35 12.25
CA GLU A 406 -19.53 -8.72 11.93
C GLU A 406 -19.25 -8.91 10.43
N ALA A 407 -20.08 -8.33 9.56
CA ALA A 407 -19.85 -8.39 8.11
C ALA A 407 -18.54 -7.69 7.72
N ALA A 408 -18.24 -6.54 8.34
CA ALA A 408 -16.98 -5.84 8.12
C ALA A 408 -15.77 -6.66 8.61
N GLN A 409 -15.88 -7.30 9.78
CA GLN A 409 -14.84 -8.19 10.32
C GLN A 409 -14.59 -9.39 9.40
N ARG A 410 -15.65 -10.09 8.97
CA ARG A 410 -15.51 -11.21 8.01
C ARG A 410 -14.86 -10.76 6.70
N SER A 411 -15.24 -9.59 6.19
CA SER A 411 -14.60 -9.05 4.98
C SER A 411 -13.11 -8.70 5.17
N ALA A 412 -12.69 -8.37 6.40
CA ALA A 412 -11.29 -8.12 6.71
C ALA A 412 -10.51 -9.44 6.84
N GLU A 413 -11.08 -10.43 7.53
CA GLU A 413 -10.53 -11.78 7.64
C GLU A 413 -10.37 -12.45 6.26
N GLU A 414 -11.35 -12.30 5.37
CA GLU A 414 -11.26 -12.81 3.98
C GLU A 414 -10.11 -12.16 3.18
N ARG A 415 -9.85 -10.87 3.37
CA ARG A 415 -8.71 -10.19 2.72
C ARG A 415 -7.37 -10.65 3.29
N GLU A 416 -7.30 -10.89 4.60
CA GLU A 416 -6.09 -11.43 5.23
C GLU A 416 -5.79 -12.85 4.72
N LEU A 417 -6.82 -13.69 4.61
CA LEU A 417 -6.68 -15.03 4.00
C LEU A 417 -6.22 -14.96 2.55
N GLN A 418 -6.76 -14.04 1.74
CA GLN A 418 -6.33 -13.85 0.35
C GLN A 418 -4.85 -13.45 0.27
N LEU A 419 -4.38 -12.54 1.13
CA LEU A 419 -2.97 -12.15 1.17
C LEU A 419 -2.06 -13.33 1.54
N LEU A 420 -2.45 -14.15 2.52
CA LEU A 420 -1.68 -15.35 2.90
C LEU A 420 -1.66 -16.40 1.78
N GLU A 421 -2.76 -16.58 1.04
CA GLU A 421 -2.81 -17.45 -0.13
C GLU A 421 -1.86 -16.96 -1.23
N GLU A 422 -1.86 -15.67 -1.52
CA GLU A 422 -0.95 -15.03 -2.49
C GLU A 422 0.52 -15.19 -2.07
N GLU A 423 0.86 -14.94 -0.81
CA GLU A 423 2.22 -15.16 -0.27
C GLU A 423 2.64 -16.63 -0.39
N SER A 424 1.74 -17.56 -0.09
CA SER A 424 2.02 -19.00 -0.23
C SER A 424 2.27 -19.39 -1.70
N ALA A 425 1.54 -18.77 -2.65
CA ALA A 425 1.72 -18.98 -4.07
C ALA A 425 3.07 -18.41 -4.54
N GLN A 426 3.46 -17.24 -4.04
CA GLN A 426 4.78 -16.65 -4.30
C GLN A 426 5.91 -17.53 -3.78
N MET A 427 5.77 -18.09 -2.57
CA MET A 427 6.76 -19.00 -1.99
C MET A 427 6.92 -20.29 -2.82
N LYS A 428 5.82 -20.86 -3.33
CA LYS A 428 5.86 -22.02 -4.25
C LYS A 428 6.53 -21.68 -5.58
N LEU A 429 6.28 -20.49 -6.12
CA LEU A 429 6.94 -20.03 -7.34
C LEU A 429 8.45 -19.83 -7.10
N ALA A 430 8.82 -19.25 -5.97
CA ALA A 430 10.21 -19.05 -5.58
C ALA A 430 10.95 -20.38 -5.38
N SER A 431 10.31 -21.40 -4.77
CA SER A 431 10.92 -22.74 -4.65
C SER A 431 11.09 -23.39 -6.03
N SER A 432 10.09 -23.29 -6.91
CA SER A 432 10.20 -23.81 -8.28
C SER A 432 11.35 -23.18 -9.06
N LEU A 433 11.57 -21.87 -8.95
CA LEU A 433 12.69 -21.19 -9.59
C LEU A 433 14.05 -21.64 -9.03
N LYS A 434 14.15 -21.88 -7.72
CA LYS A 434 15.38 -22.41 -7.09
C LYS A 434 15.69 -23.82 -7.59
N ASP A 435 14.68 -24.66 -7.77
CA ASP A 435 14.85 -26.02 -8.29
C ASP A 435 15.31 -26.00 -9.76
N GLU A 436 14.75 -25.13 -10.59
CA GLU A 436 15.20 -24.92 -11.96
C GLU A 436 16.64 -24.39 -12.02
N GLU A 437 17.00 -23.44 -11.15
CA GLU A 437 18.36 -22.92 -11.06
C GLU A 437 19.35 -24.02 -10.65
N ALA A 438 18.99 -24.87 -9.68
CA ALA A 438 19.79 -26.02 -9.29
C ALA A 438 19.99 -27.00 -10.45
N ARG A 439 18.93 -27.28 -11.22
CA ARG A 439 18.99 -28.12 -12.43
C ARG A 439 19.94 -27.53 -13.48
N LEU A 440 19.85 -26.22 -13.74
CA LEU A 440 20.75 -25.54 -14.68
C LEU A 440 22.20 -25.54 -14.19
N ARG A 441 22.46 -25.37 -12.88
CA ARG A 441 23.80 -25.49 -12.30
C ARG A 441 24.38 -26.89 -12.52
N LEU A 442 23.60 -27.95 -12.32
CA LEU A 442 24.03 -29.33 -12.60
C LEU A 442 24.37 -29.53 -14.08
N GLN A 443 23.56 -29.01 -15.00
CA GLN A 443 23.84 -29.08 -16.44
C GLN A 443 25.12 -28.32 -16.83
N ARG A 444 25.36 -27.14 -16.25
CA ARG A 444 26.61 -26.40 -16.49
C ARG A 444 27.82 -27.16 -15.98
N ARG A 445 27.71 -27.81 -14.82
CA ARG A 445 28.79 -28.63 -14.24
C ARG A 445 29.11 -29.84 -15.12
N SER A 446 28.09 -30.54 -15.62
CA SER A 446 28.29 -31.71 -16.49
C SER A 446 28.93 -31.32 -17.84
N LEU A 447 28.47 -30.22 -18.45
CA LEU A 447 29.10 -29.69 -19.67
C LEU A 447 30.55 -29.26 -19.44
N GLY A 448 30.84 -28.62 -18.31
CA GLY A 448 32.21 -28.27 -17.92
C GLY A 448 33.13 -29.48 -17.79
N MET A 449 32.64 -30.57 -17.19
CA MET A 449 33.38 -31.83 -17.10
C MET A 449 33.64 -32.47 -18.47
N LEU A 450 32.65 -32.46 -19.36
CA LEU A 450 32.82 -32.95 -20.75
C LEU A 450 33.84 -32.12 -21.52
N GLN A 451 33.78 -30.79 -21.42
CA GLN A 451 34.76 -29.91 -22.06
C GLN A 451 36.18 -30.15 -21.54
N GLN A 452 36.34 -30.32 -20.22
CA GLN A 452 37.64 -30.64 -19.62
C GLN A 452 38.16 -32.02 -20.07
N ALA A 453 37.28 -33.01 -20.23
CA ALA A 453 37.64 -34.32 -20.75
C ALA A 453 38.13 -34.24 -22.20
N ILE A 454 37.47 -33.46 -23.05
CA ILE A 454 37.87 -33.22 -24.45
C ILE A 454 39.24 -32.54 -24.51
N LEU A 455 39.47 -31.48 -23.72
CA LEU A 455 40.77 -30.80 -23.67
C LEU A 455 41.88 -31.74 -23.19
N LYS A 456 41.64 -32.53 -22.14
CA LYS A 456 42.60 -33.54 -21.65
C LYS A 456 42.87 -34.64 -22.67
N ALA A 457 41.89 -35.00 -23.51
CA ALA A 457 42.07 -35.96 -24.58
C ALA A 457 42.92 -35.39 -25.73
N ALA A 458 42.78 -34.10 -26.04
CA ALA A 458 43.58 -33.42 -27.06
C ALA A 458 45.07 -33.29 -26.68
N ASP A 459 45.37 -33.11 -25.39
CA ASP A 459 46.76 -33.00 -24.89
C ASP A 459 47.49 -34.35 -24.79
N ARG A 460 46.80 -35.48 -24.94
CA ARG A 460 47.48 -36.78 -25.01
C ARG A 460 48.21 -36.86 -26.36
N PRO A 461 49.55 -36.91 -26.38
CA PRO A 461 50.29 -36.99 -27.64
C PRO A 461 49.81 -38.22 -28.38
N SER A 462 49.36 -38.02 -29.62
CA SER A 462 48.85 -39.03 -30.54
C SER A 462 49.84 -40.19 -30.70
N HIS A 463 49.86 -41.11 -29.75
CA HIS A 463 50.28 -42.48 -29.99
C HIS A 463 49.18 -43.07 -30.85
N GLY A 464 49.42 -43.15 -32.16
CA GLY A 464 48.52 -43.68 -33.18
C GLY A 464 48.22 -45.17 -33.04
N GLY A 465 47.92 -45.63 -31.83
CA GLY A 465 47.26 -46.90 -31.58
C GLY A 465 45.77 -46.68 -31.73
N TYR A 466 45.23 -47.14 -32.86
CA TYR A 466 43.81 -47.33 -33.09
C TYR A 466 43.27 -48.19 -31.94
N VAL A 467 42.61 -47.57 -30.94
CA VAL A 467 41.92 -48.33 -29.89
C VAL A 467 40.61 -48.79 -30.50
N GLU A 468 40.60 -50.02 -31.02
CA GLU A 468 39.35 -50.74 -31.28
C GLU A 468 38.60 -50.84 -29.94
N HIS A 469 37.62 -49.97 -29.73
CA HIS A 469 36.61 -50.16 -28.70
C HIS A 469 35.73 -51.34 -29.14
N THR A 470 36.15 -52.55 -28.81
CA THR A 470 35.27 -53.71 -28.82
C THR A 470 34.19 -53.47 -27.77
N MET A 471 33.00 -53.06 -28.22
CA MET A 471 31.78 -53.09 -27.42
C MET A 471 31.48 -54.56 -27.09
N ASN A 472 32.03 -55.06 -25.98
CA ASN A 472 31.57 -56.30 -25.37
C ASN A 472 30.39 -55.93 -24.46
N ASP A 473 29.19 -56.08 -24.98
CA ASP A 473 27.89 -55.89 -24.30
C ASP A 473 27.48 -57.10 -23.42
N ASP A 474 28.35 -58.10 -23.23
CA ASP A 474 28.05 -59.34 -22.50
C ASP A 474 28.81 -59.47 -21.16
N ALA A 475 28.73 -58.45 -20.30
CA ALA A 475 29.22 -58.57 -18.92
C ALA A 475 28.03 -58.42 -17.96
N GLU A 476 27.46 -59.56 -17.57
CA GLU A 476 26.47 -59.64 -16.50
C GLU A 476 26.99 -58.96 -15.21
N PRO A 477 26.12 -58.23 -14.47
CA PRO A 477 26.50 -57.66 -13.20
C PRO A 477 26.69 -58.79 -12.18
N ALA A 478 27.95 -59.16 -11.94
CA ALA A 478 28.31 -60.00 -10.82
C ALA A 478 27.89 -59.30 -9.52
N GLU A 479 27.02 -59.96 -8.76
CA GLU A 479 26.68 -59.65 -7.37
C GLU A 479 27.95 -59.70 -6.51
N GLY A 480 28.62 -58.56 -6.40
CA GLY A 480 29.76 -58.34 -5.52
C GLY A 480 29.29 -57.74 -4.20
N GLN A 481 29.22 -58.58 -3.17
CA GLN A 481 29.26 -58.18 -1.77
C GLN A 481 30.47 -57.27 -1.52
N ASP A 482 30.24 -55.96 -1.43
CA ASP A 482 31.20 -55.05 -0.80
C ASP A 482 30.76 -54.77 0.64
N VAL A 483 31.36 -55.55 1.52
CA VAL A 483 31.47 -55.30 2.96
C VAL A 483 32.37 -54.07 3.13
N LEU A 484 31.76 -52.90 3.28
CA LEU A 484 32.46 -51.75 3.85
C LEU A 484 32.29 -51.76 5.37
N GLU A 485 33.27 -52.37 6.03
CA GLU A 485 33.66 -52.04 7.40
C GLU A 485 33.94 -50.53 7.48
N VAL A 486 32.99 -49.78 8.03
CA VAL A 486 33.25 -48.44 8.53
C VAL A 486 33.57 -48.56 10.02
N GLU A 487 34.86 -48.59 10.32
CA GLU A 487 35.39 -48.41 11.67
C GLU A 487 34.77 -47.16 12.30
N HIS A 488 33.93 -47.38 13.30
CA HIS A 488 33.40 -46.35 14.18
C HIS A 488 34.54 -45.77 15.02
N ALA A 489 34.96 -44.55 14.65
CA ALA A 489 35.70 -43.68 15.55
C ALA A 489 34.80 -43.31 16.74
N ARG A 490 35.07 -43.97 17.87
CA ARG A 490 34.71 -43.57 19.22
C ARG A 490 35.17 -42.13 19.49
N GLY A 491 34.26 -41.26 19.93
CA GLY A 491 34.59 -39.99 20.56
C GLY A 491 33.39 -39.07 20.74
N ASP A 492 32.79 -39.13 21.93
CA ASP A 492 32.07 -38.03 22.58
C ASP A 492 30.68 -37.58 22.08
N GLU A 493 29.70 -38.49 22.11
CA GLU A 493 28.30 -38.13 22.28
C GLU A 493 27.63 -39.00 23.36
N ALA A 494 27.90 -38.66 24.61
CA ALA A 494 27.22 -39.24 25.76
C ALA A 494 26.61 -38.12 26.62
N GLU A 495 25.59 -37.40 26.12
CA GLU A 495 24.64 -36.67 26.99
C GLU A 495 23.39 -36.07 26.29
N ARG A 496 22.74 -36.79 25.36
CA ARG A 496 21.43 -36.33 24.84
C ARG A 496 20.38 -37.42 24.57
N ALA A 497 20.44 -38.50 25.34
CA ALA A 497 19.38 -39.51 25.38
C ALA A 497 18.55 -39.37 26.67
N ALA A 498 17.59 -38.45 26.69
CA ALA A 498 16.40 -38.51 27.54
C ALA A 498 15.37 -37.48 27.05
N LEU A 499 14.12 -37.91 26.90
CA LEU A 499 12.93 -37.17 26.44
C LEU A 499 12.66 -37.20 24.93
N HIS A 500 12.51 -38.42 24.40
CA HIS A 500 11.55 -38.65 23.31
C HIS A 500 10.26 -39.15 23.98
N ASP A 501 9.24 -38.30 23.98
CA ASP A 501 7.92 -38.54 24.56
C ASP A 501 7.10 -39.40 23.58
N PRO A 502 6.75 -40.65 23.90
CA PRO A 502 6.04 -41.54 22.99
C PRO A 502 4.51 -41.28 22.97
N THR A 503 4.08 -40.02 23.06
CA THR A 503 2.65 -39.65 23.03
C THR A 503 2.27 -38.71 21.88
N ASP A 504 3.19 -38.39 20.96
CA ASP A 504 2.82 -37.91 19.63
C ASP A 504 2.38 -39.11 18.77
N ASP A 505 1.22 -39.66 19.15
CA ASP A 505 0.36 -40.39 18.23
C ASP A 505 -0.02 -39.40 17.12
N ASP A 506 0.63 -39.56 15.97
CA ASP A 506 0.17 -39.05 14.68
C ASP A 506 -1.23 -39.64 14.41
N GLU A 507 -2.25 -39.06 15.04
CA GLU A 507 -3.64 -39.18 14.62
C GLU A 507 -3.72 -38.58 13.21
N VAL A 508 -3.47 -39.42 12.21
CA VAL A 508 -3.83 -39.20 10.83
C VAL A 508 -5.34 -39.02 10.81
N TRP A 509 -5.78 -37.76 10.74
CA TRP A 509 -7.16 -37.40 10.49
C TRP A 509 -7.50 -37.79 9.05
N ASP A 510 -7.81 -39.06 8.84
CA ASP A 510 -8.60 -39.52 7.69
C ASP A 510 -10.00 -38.92 7.83
N LEU A 511 -10.12 -37.63 7.50
CA LEU A 511 -11.40 -36.97 7.33
C LEU A 511 -12.07 -37.59 6.10
N ASP A 512 -13.00 -38.50 6.37
CA ASP A 512 -13.83 -39.14 5.36
C ASP A 512 -14.86 -38.12 4.84
N TRP A 513 -14.46 -37.33 3.82
CA TRP A 513 -15.29 -36.32 3.16
C TRP A 513 -16.50 -36.91 2.42
N SER A 514 -16.63 -38.24 2.36
CA SER A 514 -17.75 -38.93 1.69
C SER A 514 -19.09 -38.81 2.41
N ALA A 515 -19.12 -38.34 3.68
CA ALA A 515 -20.34 -38.29 4.49
C ALA A 515 -21.19 -37.01 4.35
N VAL A 516 -20.76 -36.01 3.56
CA VAL A 516 -21.45 -34.69 3.50
C VAL A 516 -22.52 -34.60 2.39
N GLU A 517 -22.64 -35.56 1.47
CA GLU A 517 -23.50 -35.39 0.28
C GLU A 517 -24.94 -35.93 0.34
N HIS A 518 -25.45 -36.40 1.47
CA HIS A 518 -26.87 -36.82 1.54
C HIS A 518 -27.63 -36.28 2.75
N ARG A 519 -28.05 -35.01 2.62
CA ARG A 519 -29.25 -34.48 3.27
C ARG A 519 -29.90 -33.42 2.36
N GLU A 520 -30.68 -33.91 1.41
CA GLU A 520 -31.86 -33.21 0.86
C GLU A 520 -33.09 -34.10 1.03
#